data_AF-A0A085FA78-F1
#
_entry.id   AF-A0A085FA78-F1
#
_cell.length_a   1.000
_cell.length_b   1.000
_cell.length_c   1.000
_cell.angle_alpha   90.00
_cell.angle_beta   90.00
_cell.angle_gamma   90.00
#
_symmetry.space_group_name_H-M   'P 1'
#
loop_
_entity.id
_entity.type
_entity.pdbx_description
1 polymer ?
#
loop_
_entity_poly.entity_id
_entity_poly.type
_entity_poly.pdbx_seq_one_letter_code
_entity_poly.pdbx_strand_id
1 'polypeptide(L)' 'MTRPPMRRGGSALDQAEAAFKAVTSKPAKAAPAPKTITPPSGKELVSLRLDRDVLEHFQEDGPGWQDRINAALRASAGLE' A
#
# COMPACT_ATOMS: atom_id res chain seq x y z
N MET A 1 -53.31 33.77 28.31
CA MET A 1 -52.72 32.90 27.26
C MET A 1 -51.24 32.73 27.51
N THR A 2 -50.80 31.63 28.12
CA THR A 2 -49.36 31.28 28.19
C THR A 2 -49.15 30.07 27.29
N ARG A 3 -48.50 30.29 26.13
CA ARG A 3 -48.05 29.21 25.24
C ARG A 3 -46.74 28.64 25.80
N PRO A 4 -46.61 27.33 26.02
CA PRO A 4 -45.32 26.75 26.38
C PRO A 4 -44.39 26.71 25.16
N PRO A 5 -43.10 27.09 25.28
CA PRO A 5 -42.15 27.02 24.17
C PRO A 5 -41.74 25.57 23.89
N MET A 6 -41.92 25.15 22.65
CA MET A 6 -41.42 23.90 22.11
C MET A 6 -39.91 23.97 21.91
N ARG A 7 -39.12 23.15 22.63
CA ARG A 7 -37.77 22.74 22.22
C ARG A 7 -37.44 21.37 22.76
N ARG A 8 -37.71 20.33 21.96
CA ARG A 8 -37.24 18.96 22.17
C ARG A 8 -36.40 18.59 20.95
N GLY A 9 -35.13 19.00 20.93
CA GLY A 9 -34.26 18.91 19.75
C GLY A 9 -32.80 18.62 20.07
N GLY A 10 -32.51 17.96 21.20
CA GLY A 10 -31.13 17.66 21.60
C GLY A 10 -30.73 16.19 21.44
N SER A 11 -31.62 15.24 21.75
CA SER A 11 -31.18 13.85 21.98
C SER A 11 -31.03 12.99 20.72
N ALA A 12 -31.73 13.29 19.63
CA ALA A 12 -31.67 12.48 18.41
C ALA A 12 -30.49 12.86 17.51
N LEU A 13 -30.17 14.16 17.42
CA LEU A 13 -29.03 14.64 16.63
C LEU A 13 -27.70 14.29 17.31
N ASP A 14 -27.63 14.38 18.64
CA ASP A 14 -26.44 14.03 19.43
C ASP A 14 -26.08 12.53 19.30
N GLN A 15 -27.09 11.65 19.32
CA GLN A 15 -26.89 10.22 19.07
C GLN A 15 -26.44 9.91 17.63
N ALA A 16 -26.93 10.66 16.64
CA ALA A 16 -26.53 10.50 15.25
C ALA A 16 -25.07 10.95 15.01
N GLU A 17 -24.64 12.05 15.63
CA GLU A 17 -23.25 12.52 15.56
C GLU A 17 -22.27 11.57 16.26
N ALA A 18 -22.67 10.99 17.40
CA ALA A 18 -21.85 10.00 18.11
C ALA A 18 -21.63 8.73 17.26
N ALA A 19 -22.68 8.22 16.61
CA ALA A 19 -22.58 7.06 15.73
C ALA A 19 -21.73 7.35 14.48
N PHE A 20 -21.83 8.55 13.90
CA PHE A 20 -21.03 8.94 12.74
C PHE A 20 -19.54 9.10 13.08
N LYS A 21 -19.21 9.68 14.25
CA LYS A 21 -17.82 9.78 14.71
C LYS A 21 -17.17 8.42 15.00
N ALA A 22 -17.93 7.46 15.53
CA ALA A 22 -17.41 6.12 15.82
C ALA A 22 -17.05 5.34 14.54
N VAL A 23 -17.81 5.53 13.46
CA VAL A 23 -17.56 4.88 12.15
C VAL A 23 -16.41 5.52 11.38
N THR A 24 -16.22 6.84 11.48
CA THR A 24 -15.18 7.56 10.72
C THR A 24 -13.79 7.52 11.38
N SER A 25 -13.69 7.09 12.65
CA SER A 25 -12.40 6.90 13.32
C SER A 25 -11.78 5.55 12.92
N LYS A 26 -11.15 5.52 11.74
CA LYS A 26 -10.14 4.51 11.40
C LYS A 26 -9.02 4.64 12.43
N PRO A 27 -8.68 3.60 13.22
CA PRO A 27 -7.54 3.72 14.13
C PRO A 27 -6.29 3.93 13.27
N ALA A 28 -5.60 5.04 13.54
CA ALA A 28 -4.28 5.31 12.99
C ALA A 28 -3.36 4.17 13.43
N LYS A 29 -3.15 3.21 12.52
CA LYS A 29 -2.16 2.16 12.66
C LYS A 29 -0.81 2.86 12.83
N ALA A 30 -0.23 2.65 14.01
CA ALA A 30 1.05 3.16 14.47
C ALA A 30 2.03 3.46 13.31
N ALA A 31 2.55 4.69 13.28
CA ALA A 31 3.70 5.02 12.46
C ALA A 31 4.83 4.04 12.82
N PRO A 32 5.35 3.23 11.88
CA PRO A 32 6.50 2.40 12.18
C PRO A 32 7.71 3.32 12.39
N ALA A 33 8.43 3.08 13.48
CA ALA A 33 9.72 3.72 13.77
C ALA A 33 10.64 3.72 12.54
N PRO A 34 11.56 4.70 12.38
CA PRO A 34 12.49 4.73 11.25
C PRO A 34 13.33 3.46 11.31
N LYS A 35 13.02 2.50 10.43
CA LYS A 35 13.78 1.27 10.31
C LYS A 35 15.13 1.67 9.75
N THR A 36 16.16 1.52 10.58
CA THR A 36 17.57 1.59 10.22
C THR A 36 17.78 0.95 8.85
N ILE A 37 18.38 1.72 7.94
CA ILE A 37 18.77 1.32 6.59
C ILE A 37 19.80 0.20 6.73
N THR A 38 19.34 -1.03 6.81
CA THR A 38 20.16 -2.18 6.48
C THR A 38 20.00 -2.34 4.97
N PRO A 39 21.05 -2.17 4.15
CA PRO A 39 20.94 -2.53 2.75
C PRO A 39 20.50 -3.99 2.72
N PRO A 40 19.37 -4.32 2.08
CA PRO A 40 18.91 -5.69 2.04
C PRO A 40 19.98 -6.49 1.30
N SER A 41 20.64 -7.42 1.99
CA SER A 41 21.41 -8.48 1.34
C SER A 41 20.42 -9.36 0.58
N GLY A 42 20.03 -8.94 -0.64
CA GLY A 42 18.95 -9.51 -1.43
C GLY A 42 18.75 -8.78 -2.76
N LYS A 43 17.84 -9.30 -3.60
CA LYS A 43 17.46 -8.67 -4.89
C LYS A 43 16.76 -7.35 -4.61
N GLU A 44 17.21 -6.26 -5.21
CA GLU A 44 16.55 -4.96 -5.10
C GLU A 44 15.50 -4.80 -6.19
N LEU A 45 14.29 -4.35 -5.80
CA LEU A 45 13.25 -4.03 -6.78
C LEU A 45 13.56 -2.65 -7.36
N VAL A 46 13.96 -2.65 -8.63
CA VAL A 46 14.31 -1.44 -9.37
C VAL A 46 13.38 -1.24 -10.56
N SER A 47 13.05 0.02 -10.85
CA SER A 47 12.30 0.40 -12.05
C SER A 47 13.26 0.58 -13.22
N LEU A 48 13.55 -0.52 -13.94
CA LEU A 48 14.36 -0.53 -15.16
C LEU A 48 13.44 -0.60 -16.40
N ARG A 49 13.83 0.10 -17.48
CA ARG A 49 13.21 -0.09 -18.80
C ARG A 49 13.95 -1.17 -19.56
N LEU A 50 13.19 -2.13 -20.09
CA LEU A 50 13.68 -3.22 -20.90
C LEU A 50 12.92 -3.24 -22.23
N ASP A 51 13.57 -3.70 -23.28
CA ASP A 51 12.94 -3.90 -24.58
C ASP A 51 11.80 -4.92 -24.52
N ARG A 52 10.82 -4.73 -25.40
CA ARG A 52 9.61 -5.56 -25.44
C ARG A 52 9.93 -7.01 -25.81
N ASP A 53 10.79 -7.24 -26.80
CA ASP A 53 11.15 -8.58 -27.25
C ASP A 53 11.86 -9.36 -26.14
N VAL A 54 12.72 -8.68 -25.38
CA VAL A 54 13.44 -9.29 -24.25
C VAL A 54 12.44 -9.69 -23.16
N LEU A 55 11.48 -8.82 -22.82
CA LEU A 55 10.42 -9.17 -21.87
C LEU A 55 9.58 -10.35 -22.34
N GLU A 56 9.18 -10.37 -23.61
CA GLU A 56 8.39 -11.47 -24.18
C GLU A 56 9.16 -12.78 -24.14
N HIS A 57 10.42 -12.79 -24.59
CA HIS A 57 11.29 -13.96 -24.58
C HIS A 57 11.38 -14.61 -23.19
N PHE A 58 11.60 -13.82 -22.14
CA PHE A 58 11.68 -14.36 -20.78
C PHE A 58 10.30 -14.75 -20.22
N GLN A 59 9.23 -14.03 -20.56
CA GLN A 59 7.88 -14.30 -20.05
C GLN A 59 7.22 -15.55 -20.66
N GLU A 60 7.44 -15.82 -21.96
CA GLU A 60 6.90 -17.02 -22.66
C GLU A 60 7.29 -18.32 -21.95
N ASP A 61 8.47 -18.26 -21.37
CA ASP A 61 9.19 -19.31 -20.69
C ASP A 61 8.56 -19.67 -19.32
N GLY A 62 7.59 -18.87 -18.83
CA GLY A 62 6.73 -19.17 -17.68
C GLY A 62 7.19 -18.61 -16.32
N PRO A 63 6.63 -19.13 -15.20
CA PRO A 63 6.94 -18.66 -13.85
C PRO A 63 8.45 -18.61 -13.57
N GLY A 64 8.93 -17.58 -12.87
CA GLY A 64 10.37 -17.40 -12.59
C GLY A 64 11.16 -16.72 -13.71
N TRP A 65 10.49 -16.09 -14.69
CA TRP A 65 11.17 -15.31 -15.73
C TRP A 65 12.06 -14.18 -15.18
N GLN A 66 11.69 -13.57 -14.05
CA GLN A 66 12.50 -12.53 -13.39
C GLN A 66 13.83 -13.08 -12.83
N ASP A 67 13.85 -14.33 -12.36
CA ASP A 67 15.07 -14.98 -11.91
C ASP A 67 16.00 -15.28 -13.07
N ARG A 68 15.45 -15.72 -14.20
CA ARG A 68 16.21 -16.00 -15.43
C ARG A 68 16.82 -14.76 -16.06
N ILE A 69 16.05 -13.68 -16.18
CA ILE A 69 16.61 -12.42 -16.68
C ILE A 69 17.69 -11.90 -15.72
N ASN A 70 17.51 -12.03 -14.42
CA ASN A 70 18.55 -11.66 -13.45
C ASN A 70 19.81 -12.53 -13.59
N ALA A 71 19.68 -13.84 -13.83
CA ALA A 71 20.81 -14.73 -14.11
C ALA A 71 21.54 -14.33 -15.40
N ALA A 72 20.82 -14.02 -16.48
CA ALA A 72 21.40 -13.54 -17.74
C ALA A 72 22.15 -12.21 -17.57
N LEU A 73 21.60 -11.29 -16.76
CA LEU A 73 22.26 -10.02 -16.42
C LEU A 73 23.53 -10.26 -15.60
N ARG A 74 23.52 -11.21 -14.65
CA ARG A 74 24.72 -11.58 -13.88
C ARG A 74 25.79 -12.20 -14.75
N ALA A 75 25.44 -13.15 -15.62
CA ALA A 75 26.38 -13.75 -16.57
C ALA A 75 27.00 -12.69 -17.49
N SER A 76 26.20 -11.76 -18.01
CA SER A 76 26.67 -10.68 -18.88
C SER A 76 27.58 -9.68 -18.16
N ALA A 77 27.34 -9.45 -16.86
CA ALA A 77 28.16 -8.59 -16.02
C ALA A 77 29.40 -9.29 -15.43
N GLY A 78 29.57 -10.60 -15.64
CA GLY A 78 30.64 -11.40 -15.04
C GLY A 78 30.48 -11.61 -13.53
N LEU A 79 29.23 -11.66 -13.05
CA LEU A 79 28.84 -11.81 -11.64
C LEU A 79 28.28 -13.21 -11.32
N GLU A 80 28.54 -14.19 -12.18
CA GLU A 80 28.34 -15.64 -11.94
C GLU A 80 29.38 -16.19 -10.95
#